data_AF-A0A093ZQG8-F1
#
_entry.id   AF-A0A093ZQG8-F1
#
_cell.length_a   1.000
_cell.length_b   1.000
_cell.length_c   1.000
_cell.angle_alpha   90.00
_cell.angle_beta   90.00
_cell.angle_gamma   90.00
#
_symmetry.space_group_name_H-M   'P 1'
#
loop_
_entity.id
_entity.type
_entity.pdbx_description
1 polymer ?
#
loop_
_entity_poly.entity_id
_entity_poly.type
_entity_poly.pdbx_seq_one_letter_code
_entity_poly.pdbx_strand_id
1 'polypeptide(L)'
;TAPSKSGSSGAKAGQSNLTPPSDEYDDDIDVERLEAIPDEDEELHDVDQSRHSLANSTHTLKQHKSHSRLSSETPSLVQDKGSSPSPSTEGSIGYNAHLHKADQRLAKPSRLPTSTDGGKPDWSGLPRDLQFYLEYFVANVTHHHYYFKKDQGNFLHTTFLEAALRNKSLLYAIVGFSAFQRTLHNPEGKIQDFLQYYNKSVQLLLKTLRRGEGRNVDTMYSILQLATIEEYLGDWVNLLSHQKAAYAILTSLFTPQTAMSTHLNRVLLGWYSRFDIFAGLIGGFKTVLSRDWFTIKHDFYTQQCQIDPGNVLWKLDEAASQVNIIAMDMSVLFAKISKGEISIEQFNAENEIVAEKIRQFIPSLDPMLCDPRYRVTDFTGARPLDPEDIVNPYEPGLILDGVLWPMNIIKLDIYALDLMRLVQTAQILQVQTKEEEVLIPGFQICQMFEAVEYWPGSPKGAILSCLASLGIAAIVLPRDQRHMQWLRRKFTVVESNGYIYPVTFRERISELFQDPTCMEWWLPNGENYPPTIRSIRNFVEERTSTPRDEVTEDLRDMKVLFGSLNLEDDKSTKSTPPSDSKSLTDSNSPEWIQPNYISAYTTGSEQHNAGHNSQQQWFGPEGFLMQDPNEYRQS
;
A
#
# COMPACT_ATOMS: atom_id res chain seq x y z
N THR A 1 14.05 14.12 -54.04
CA THR A 1 14.03 13.64 -55.45
C THR A 1 14.41 12.17 -55.47
N ALA A 2 13.73 11.37 -56.28
CA ALA A 2 14.06 9.97 -56.62
C ALA A 2 14.14 9.90 -58.18
N PRO A 3 14.04 8.76 -58.90
CA PRO A 3 14.19 7.33 -58.54
C PRO A 3 15.00 6.50 -59.59
N SER A 4 15.14 5.19 -59.35
CA SER A 4 15.18 4.14 -60.40
C SER A 4 14.68 2.81 -59.80
N LYS A 5 13.65 2.09 -60.27
CA LYS A 5 13.37 1.49 -61.61
C LYS A 5 14.40 0.41 -61.99
N SER A 6 14.06 -0.78 -62.47
CA SER A 6 12.77 -1.41 -62.93
C SER A 6 12.95 -2.94 -63.03
N GLY A 7 11.95 -3.82 -63.22
CA GLY A 7 10.48 -3.71 -63.37
C GLY A 7 9.88 -4.86 -64.22
N SER A 8 8.53 -5.00 -64.29
CA SER A 8 7.75 -6.00 -65.10
C SER A 8 7.83 -7.47 -64.58
N SER A 9 6.81 -8.35 -64.60
CA SER A 9 5.35 -8.34 -64.89
C SER A 9 4.77 -9.76 -64.53
N GLY A 10 3.47 -10.05 -64.37
CA GLY A 10 2.21 -9.28 -64.50
C GLY A 10 0.95 -10.21 -64.57
N ALA A 11 -0.18 -9.69 -65.07
CA ALA A 11 -1.39 -10.42 -65.54
C ALA A 11 -2.32 -11.21 -64.55
N LYS A 12 -3.32 -10.49 -64.02
CA LYS A 12 -4.77 -10.86 -63.83
C LYS A 12 -5.24 -12.25 -63.32
N ALA A 13 -5.86 -12.19 -62.13
CA ALA A 13 -7.25 -12.59 -61.81
C ALA A 13 -7.66 -14.08 -61.58
N GLY A 14 -8.41 -14.30 -60.48
CA GLY A 14 -9.13 -15.53 -60.12
C GLY A 14 -9.25 -15.70 -58.60
N GLN A 15 -10.45 -15.99 -58.07
CA GLN A 15 -10.68 -16.22 -56.62
C GLN A 15 -10.73 -17.71 -56.27
N SER A 16 -10.19 -18.09 -55.12
CA SER A 16 -10.86 -18.95 -54.12
C SER A 16 -10.01 -19.10 -52.84
N ASN A 17 -10.67 -19.49 -51.73
CA ASN A 17 -10.05 -19.66 -50.40
C ASN A 17 -9.25 -20.97 -50.29
N LEU A 18 -8.34 -21.06 -49.30
CA LEU A 18 -8.19 -22.20 -48.37
C LEU A 18 -7.17 -21.90 -47.24
N THR A 19 -7.59 -22.06 -45.99
CA THR A 19 -6.75 -22.31 -44.78
C THR A 19 -6.59 -23.83 -44.60
N PRO A 20 -5.59 -24.38 -43.88
CA PRO A 20 -5.46 -24.30 -42.40
C PRO A 20 -3.95 -24.32 -41.94
N PRO A 21 -3.53 -24.72 -40.72
CA PRO A 21 -4.26 -25.01 -39.47
C PRO A 21 -3.77 -24.22 -38.23
N SER A 22 -4.42 -24.49 -37.09
CA SER A 22 -4.08 -24.02 -35.74
C SER A 22 -4.38 -25.14 -34.73
N ASP A 23 -3.47 -25.40 -33.80
CA ASP A 23 -3.63 -26.41 -32.75
C ASP A 23 -3.70 -25.75 -31.36
N GLU A 24 -4.65 -26.20 -30.54
CA GLU A 24 -4.81 -25.89 -29.10
C GLU A 24 -4.98 -27.22 -28.32
N TYR A 25 -4.81 -27.21 -27.00
CA TYR A 25 -4.88 -28.42 -26.15
C TYR A 25 -5.69 -28.19 -24.86
N ASP A 26 -6.45 -29.22 -24.46
CA ASP A 26 -7.39 -29.23 -23.33
C ASP A 26 -6.76 -29.42 -21.92
N ASP A 27 -7.53 -29.09 -20.89
CA ASP A 27 -7.26 -29.29 -19.44
C ASP A 27 -8.59 -29.68 -18.76
N ASP A 28 -8.87 -30.98 -18.63
CA ASP A 28 -10.20 -31.53 -18.25
C ASP A 28 -10.12 -32.54 -17.08
N ILE A 29 -11.17 -32.66 -16.26
CA ILE A 29 -11.13 -33.33 -14.94
C ILE A 29 -12.26 -34.37 -14.78
N ASP A 30 -11.90 -35.59 -14.37
CA ASP A 30 -12.85 -36.66 -14.03
C ASP A 30 -13.80 -36.28 -12.87
N VAL A 31 -15.10 -36.54 -13.05
CA VAL A 31 -16.12 -36.47 -12.00
C VAL A 31 -17.03 -37.70 -12.08
N GLU A 32 -17.14 -38.47 -11.00
CA GLU A 32 -17.98 -39.67 -10.95
C GLU A 32 -19.48 -39.33 -10.98
N ARG A 33 -20.27 -40.22 -11.60
CA ARG A 33 -21.71 -40.03 -11.82
C ARG A 33 -22.52 -40.38 -10.56
N LEU A 34 -23.48 -39.54 -10.22
CA LEU A 34 -24.61 -39.89 -9.36
C LEU A 34 -25.90 -39.94 -10.19
N GLU A 35 -26.87 -40.74 -9.74
CA GLU A 35 -28.06 -41.09 -10.52
C GLU A 35 -29.22 -40.08 -10.35
N ALA A 36 -30.12 -40.04 -11.33
CA ALA A 36 -31.24 -39.10 -11.35
C ALA A 36 -32.39 -39.52 -10.44
N ILE A 37 -33.03 -38.54 -9.81
CA ILE A 37 -34.29 -38.69 -9.07
C ILE A 37 -35.42 -38.15 -9.98
N PRO A 38 -36.60 -38.82 -10.09
CA PRO A 38 -37.72 -38.31 -10.87
C PRO A 38 -38.49 -37.21 -10.14
N ASP A 39 -39.04 -36.26 -10.90
CA ASP A 39 -40.08 -35.34 -10.44
C ASP A 39 -41.47 -36.01 -10.51
N GLU A 40 -42.39 -35.63 -9.59
CA GLU A 40 -43.82 -35.97 -9.65
C GLU A 40 -44.67 -34.69 -9.43
N ASP A 41 -45.83 -34.61 -10.09
CA ASP A 41 -46.57 -33.36 -10.35
C ASP A 41 -47.46 -32.81 -9.19
N GLU A 42 -47.93 -31.57 -9.34
CA GLU A 42 -48.86 -30.86 -8.42
C GLU A 42 -50.32 -31.32 -8.54
N GLU A 43 -51.08 -31.37 -7.42
CA GLU A 43 -52.56 -31.21 -7.48
C GLU A 43 -53.20 -30.62 -6.20
N LEU A 44 -53.46 -29.30 -6.24
CA LEU A 44 -54.64 -28.50 -5.78
C LEU A 44 -55.40 -28.72 -4.43
N HIS A 45 -56.13 -27.65 -4.05
CA HIS A 45 -57.24 -27.52 -3.06
C HIS A 45 -56.92 -27.43 -1.55
N ASP A 46 -57.63 -26.63 -0.71
CA ASP A 46 -58.36 -25.37 -0.96
C ASP A 46 -58.67 -24.58 0.34
N VAL A 47 -59.00 -23.28 0.19
CA VAL A 47 -59.76 -22.32 1.05
C VAL A 47 -60.20 -22.71 2.48
N ASP A 48 -59.89 -21.86 3.49
CA ASP A 48 -60.93 -21.09 4.25
C ASP A 48 -60.43 -19.81 4.98
N GLN A 49 -61.34 -19.03 5.58
CA GLN A 49 -61.25 -17.57 5.79
C GLN A 49 -61.46 -17.07 7.24
N SER A 50 -60.77 -15.98 7.62
CA SER A 50 -61.26 -14.81 8.44
C SER A 50 -60.05 -13.97 8.92
N ARG A 51 -59.98 -12.63 9.01
CA ARG A 51 -60.87 -11.43 9.05
C ARG A 51 -60.92 -10.74 10.44
N HIS A 52 -60.45 -9.47 10.48
CA HIS A 52 -60.62 -8.44 11.54
C HIS A 52 -59.84 -8.66 12.87
N SER A 53 -59.44 -7.63 13.65
CA SER A 53 -59.31 -6.17 13.44
C SER A 53 -58.42 -5.51 14.53
N LEU A 54 -58.14 -4.21 14.37
CA LEU A 54 -57.36 -3.28 15.22
C LEU A 54 -57.55 -3.41 16.76
N ALA A 55 -56.50 -3.15 17.56
CA ALA A 55 -56.39 -1.90 18.37
C ALA A 55 -55.20 -1.85 19.38
N ASN A 56 -54.71 -0.62 19.59
CA ASN A 56 -53.73 -0.09 20.56
C ASN A 56 -53.71 -0.69 21.98
N SER A 57 -52.53 -0.69 22.66
CA SER A 57 -52.31 0.20 23.83
C SER A 57 -50.87 0.24 24.39
N THR A 58 -50.60 1.36 25.04
CA THR A 58 -49.34 1.92 25.57
C THR A 58 -48.86 1.45 26.96
N HIS A 59 -47.55 1.67 27.22
CA HIS A 59 -46.95 2.16 28.50
C HIS A 59 -46.67 1.23 29.73
N THR A 60 -45.36 0.95 29.93
CA THR A 60 -44.53 1.10 31.17
C THR A 60 -44.95 0.56 32.57
N LEU A 61 -44.04 -0.19 33.23
CA LEU A 61 -43.50 -0.06 34.61
C LEU A 61 -42.32 -1.08 34.74
N LYS A 62 -41.18 -0.96 35.44
CA LYS A 62 -40.71 -0.40 36.74
C LYS A 62 -41.14 -1.17 38.02
N GLN A 63 -40.17 -1.92 38.61
CA GLN A 63 -39.86 -2.20 40.05
C GLN A 63 -41.01 -2.43 41.07
N HIS A 64 -40.94 -3.32 42.08
CA HIS A 64 -39.81 -3.80 42.89
C HIS A 64 -40.21 -4.93 43.89
N LYS A 65 -39.24 -5.74 44.37
CA LYS A 65 -39.22 -6.50 45.68
C LYS A 65 -40.16 -7.72 45.82
N SER A 66 -39.85 -8.77 46.59
CA SER A 66 -38.66 -9.18 47.41
C SER A 66 -38.67 -10.73 47.59
N HIS A 67 -37.99 -11.48 48.48
CA HIS A 67 -37.28 -11.25 49.77
C HIS A 67 -36.38 -12.47 50.16
N SER A 68 -35.69 -12.41 51.32
CA SER A 68 -35.12 -13.54 52.11
C SER A 68 -33.74 -14.11 51.70
N ARG A 69 -32.77 -14.43 52.60
CA ARG A 69 -32.48 -14.12 54.03
C ARG A 69 -31.01 -14.53 54.36
N LEU A 70 -30.26 -13.68 55.10
CA LEU A 70 -29.29 -13.98 56.20
C LEU A 70 -28.12 -14.99 55.96
N SER A 71 -26.90 -14.90 56.54
CA SER A 71 -26.28 -14.05 57.59
C SER A 71 -24.76 -13.90 57.37
N SER A 72 -24.07 -13.08 58.18
CA SER A 72 -22.62 -12.81 58.19
C SER A 72 -21.96 -13.17 59.53
N GLU A 73 -20.63 -13.44 59.58
CA GLU A 73 -19.66 -12.93 60.59
C GLU A 73 -18.22 -13.51 60.48
N THR A 74 -17.26 -12.82 61.13
CA THR A 74 -15.85 -13.19 61.45
C THR A 74 -15.57 -12.66 62.89
N PRO A 75 -14.47 -12.96 63.65
CA PRO A 75 -13.11 -13.42 63.25
C PRO A 75 -12.44 -14.45 64.22
N SER A 76 -11.12 -14.70 64.12
CA SER A 76 -10.21 -14.89 65.28
C SER A 76 -8.71 -14.89 64.90
N LEU A 77 -7.81 -14.86 65.90
CA LEU A 77 -6.34 -14.74 65.85
C LEU A 77 -5.67 -15.83 66.72
N VAL A 78 -4.54 -16.41 66.27
CA VAL A 78 -3.62 -17.22 67.12
C VAL A 78 -2.14 -16.97 66.70
N GLN A 79 -1.23 -17.04 67.68
CA GLN A 79 0.24 -16.88 67.55
C GLN A 79 0.92 -18.26 67.26
N ASP A 80 2.23 -18.49 67.09
CA ASP A 80 3.43 -17.92 67.75
C ASP A 80 4.73 -18.48 67.07
N LYS A 81 5.91 -17.90 67.41
CA LYS A 81 7.30 -18.33 67.09
C LYS A 81 7.74 -18.21 65.61
N GLY A 82 8.97 -17.79 65.28
CA GLY A 82 10.04 -17.19 66.07
C GLY A 82 11.41 -17.88 65.93
N SER A 83 12.40 -17.17 65.34
CA SER A 83 13.83 -17.17 65.73
C SER A 83 14.69 -16.34 64.77
N SER A 84 15.54 -15.46 65.31
CA SER A 84 16.76 -14.97 64.64
C SER A 84 17.98 -15.73 65.19
N PRO A 85 19.14 -15.68 64.52
CA PRO A 85 20.25 -14.97 65.17
C PRO A 85 21.22 -14.24 64.23
N SER A 86 22.08 -13.43 64.83
CA SER A 86 23.39 -13.01 64.32
C SER A 86 24.36 -13.00 65.52
N PRO A 87 25.66 -13.27 65.33
CA PRO A 87 26.62 -12.16 65.43
C PRO A 87 27.87 -12.30 64.52
N SER A 88 28.77 -11.30 64.63
CA SER A 88 29.95 -11.05 63.78
C SER A 88 31.25 -11.76 64.21
N THR A 89 32.28 -11.77 63.34
CA THR A 89 33.69 -11.45 63.68
C THR A 89 34.55 -11.18 62.42
N GLU A 90 35.83 -10.82 62.59
CA GLU A 90 36.71 -10.12 61.62
C GLU A 90 37.55 -11.06 60.70
N GLY A 91 38.11 -10.56 59.57
CA GLY A 91 39.01 -11.38 58.73
C GLY A 91 39.50 -10.92 57.34
N SER A 92 40.01 -9.69 57.18
CA SER A 92 41.04 -9.25 56.19
C SER A 92 41.09 -9.70 54.70
N ILE A 93 41.18 -8.69 53.80
CA ILE A 93 41.87 -8.64 52.48
C ILE A 93 41.21 -9.33 51.25
N GLY A 94 40.96 -8.55 50.17
CA GLY A 94 40.72 -9.11 48.81
C GLY A 94 39.91 -8.23 47.83
N TYR A 95 40.59 -7.32 47.10
CA TYR A 95 40.14 -6.53 45.93
C TYR A 95 38.88 -7.04 45.17
N ASN A 96 37.77 -6.30 45.06
CA ASN A 96 37.61 -5.10 44.23
C ASN A 96 36.27 -4.38 44.53
N ALA A 97 36.17 -3.07 44.24
CA ALA A 97 34.99 -2.27 44.56
C ALA A 97 33.80 -2.51 43.59
N HIS A 98 32.58 -2.55 44.15
CA HIS A 98 31.36 -2.62 43.36
C HIS A 98 31.09 -1.30 42.60
N LEU A 99 31.07 -1.34 41.27
CA LEU A 99 30.38 -0.30 40.50
C LEU A 99 28.86 -0.43 40.68
N HIS A 100 28.14 0.69 40.57
CA HIS A 100 26.77 0.80 41.05
C HIS A 100 25.74 0.11 40.14
N LYS A 101 24.63 -0.36 40.72
CA LYS A 101 23.42 -0.81 39.99
C LYS A 101 22.67 0.33 39.25
N ALA A 102 23.34 1.45 38.96
CA ALA A 102 22.77 2.58 38.23
C ALA A 102 22.86 2.37 36.70
N ASP A 103 23.98 1.85 36.21
CA ASP A 103 24.28 1.81 34.77
C ASP A 103 23.36 0.86 33.98
N GLN A 104 22.76 -0.13 34.63
CA GLN A 104 21.73 -1.00 34.03
C GLN A 104 20.43 -0.25 33.65
N ARG A 105 20.24 1.01 34.06
CA ARG A 105 19.14 1.89 33.58
C ARG A 105 19.55 2.78 32.40
N LEU A 106 20.84 2.91 32.12
CA LEU A 106 21.41 3.65 30.98
C LEU A 106 21.66 2.77 29.76
N ALA A 107 21.67 1.44 29.94
CA ALA A 107 21.70 0.49 28.84
C ALA A 107 20.49 0.70 27.89
N LYS A 108 20.77 1.10 26.66
CA LYS A 108 19.81 1.13 25.54
C LYS A 108 19.22 -0.28 25.36
N PRO A 109 17.89 -0.46 25.32
CA PRO A 109 17.27 -1.76 25.05
C PRO A 109 17.75 -2.30 23.70
N SER A 110 18.68 -3.26 23.74
CA SER A 110 19.30 -3.78 22.53
C SER A 110 18.39 -4.81 21.89
N ARG A 111 17.82 -4.42 20.75
CA ARG A 111 16.92 -5.21 19.88
C ARG A 111 15.49 -5.33 20.42
N LEU A 112 14.56 -5.52 19.47
CA LEU A 112 13.22 -6.03 19.74
C LEU A 112 13.34 -7.39 20.46
N PRO A 113 12.34 -7.78 21.28
CA PRO A 113 12.22 -9.18 21.68
C PRO A 113 12.05 -10.03 20.43
N THR A 114 13.07 -10.82 20.09
CA THR A 114 12.96 -11.85 19.05
C THR A 114 11.88 -12.83 19.47
N SER A 115 10.76 -12.83 18.76
CA SER A 115 9.64 -13.75 18.98
C SER A 115 10.13 -15.19 18.89
N THR A 116 10.00 -15.93 20.00
CA THR A 116 10.34 -17.35 20.09
C THR A 116 9.42 -18.18 19.22
N ASP A 117 10.01 -19.05 18.40
CA ASP A 117 9.38 -20.18 17.69
C ASP A 117 8.12 -19.87 16.88
N GLY A 118 8.27 -18.96 15.91
CA GLY A 118 7.77 -19.25 14.57
C GLY A 118 8.86 -19.98 13.79
N GLY A 119 8.60 -21.22 13.34
CA GLY A 119 9.57 -21.96 12.52
C GLY A 119 9.84 -21.23 11.20
N LYS A 120 11.08 -21.20 10.71
CA LYS A 120 11.36 -20.63 9.38
C LYS A 120 10.56 -21.43 8.34
N PRO A 121 9.72 -20.80 7.49
CA PRO A 121 8.89 -21.53 6.53
C PRO A 121 9.75 -22.41 5.60
N ASP A 122 9.34 -23.66 5.40
CA ASP A 122 10.05 -24.60 4.54
C ASP A 122 9.55 -24.51 3.10
N TRP A 123 10.44 -24.06 2.21
CA TRP A 123 10.22 -23.97 0.77
C TRP A 123 11.18 -24.87 -0.03
N SER A 124 11.85 -25.82 0.62
CA SER A 124 12.85 -26.71 0.00
C SER A 124 12.29 -27.59 -1.13
N GLY A 125 10.96 -27.79 -1.17
CA GLY A 125 10.24 -28.49 -2.24
C GLY A 125 9.86 -27.64 -3.46
N LEU A 126 10.13 -26.33 -3.48
CA LEU A 126 9.84 -25.46 -4.65
C LEU A 126 10.91 -25.59 -5.75
N PRO A 127 10.60 -25.20 -7.01
CA PRO A 127 11.61 -24.91 -8.02
C PRO A 127 12.72 -23.96 -7.53
N ARG A 128 13.96 -24.22 -7.95
CA ARG A 128 15.18 -23.58 -7.39
C ARG A 128 15.23 -22.06 -7.57
N ASP A 129 14.63 -21.56 -8.64
CA ASP A 129 14.51 -20.14 -8.93
C ASP A 129 13.54 -19.45 -7.95
N LEU A 130 12.40 -20.07 -7.64
CA LEU A 130 11.49 -19.59 -6.58
C LEU A 130 12.19 -19.61 -5.22
N GLN A 131 12.92 -20.68 -4.88
CA GLN A 131 13.71 -20.75 -3.64
C GLN A 131 14.71 -19.59 -3.55
N PHE A 132 15.48 -19.36 -4.62
CA PHE A 132 16.47 -18.29 -4.69
C PHE A 132 15.86 -16.90 -4.46
N TYR A 133 14.69 -16.61 -5.07
CA TYR A 133 14.02 -15.32 -4.86
C TYR A 133 13.36 -15.20 -3.48
N LEU A 134 12.89 -16.29 -2.85
CA LEU A 134 12.46 -16.27 -1.44
C LEU A 134 13.63 -16.04 -0.48
N GLU A 135 14.81 -16.58 -0.77
CA GLU A 135 16.03 -16.28 -0.02
C GLU A 135 16.46 -14.81 -0.16
N TYR A 136 16.42 -14.25 -1.38
CA TYR A 136 16.68 -12.83 -1.60
C TYR A 136 15.67 -11.94 -0.85
N PHE A 137 14.40 -12.34 -0.83
CA PHE A 137 13.32 -11.63 -0.12
C PHE A 137 13.63 -11.49 1.37
N VAL A 138 13.92 -12.61 2.05
CA VAL A 138 14.24 -12.62 3.49
C VAL A 138 15.57 -11.89 3.80
N ALA A 139 16.54 -11.90 2.89
CA ALA A 139 17.83 -11.24 3.09
C ALA A 139 17.82 -9.72 2.83
N ASN A 140 16.91 -9.21 1.99
CA ASN A 140 16.97 -7.84 1.48
C ASN A 140 15.67 -7.04 1.60
N VAL A 141 14.51 -7.66 1.37
CA VAL A 141 13.22 -6.96 1.40
C VAL A 141 12.74 -6.83 2.84
N THR A 142 12.41 -5.59 3.21
CA THR A 142 11.98 -5.21 4.56
C THR A 142 10.58 -4.59 4.52
N HIS A 143 9.96 -4.41 5.67
CA HIS A 143 8.66 -3.75 5.78
C HIS A 143 8.62 -2.30 5.28
N HIS A 144 9.77 -1.60 5.20
CA HIS A 144 9.83 -0.27 4.56
C HIS A 144 9.60 -0.33 3.04
N HIS A 145 9.88 -1.46 2.40
CA HIS A 145 9.55 -1.69 0.99
C HIS A 145 8.04 -1.94 0.76
N TYR A 146 7.28 -2.13 1.85
CA TYR A 146 5.81 -2.17 1.84
C TYR A 146 5.20 -0.86 2.35
N TYR A 147 6.03 0.16 2.58
CA TYR A 147 5.69 1.43 3.24
C TYR A 147 5.06 1.24 4.63
N PHE A 148 5.32 0.10 5.28
CA PHE A 148 4.90 -0.15 6.65
C PHE A 148 5.84 0.57 7.62
N LYS A 149 5.27 1.05 8.73
CA LYS A 149 6.01 1.75 9.79
C LYS A 149 6.76 0.78 10.73
N LYS A 150 6.32 -0.47 10.83
CA LYS A 150 6.98 -1.55 11.60
C LYS A 150 6.60 -2.93 11.04
N ASP A 151 7.36 -3.96 11.39
CA ASP A 151 6.93 -5.35 11.29
C ASP A 151 6.84 -5.99 12.69
N GLN A 152 5.61 -6.10 13.21
CA GLN A 152 5.36 -6.73 14.50
C GLN A 152 5.15 -8.23 14.32
N GLY A 153 6.00 -9.02 14.99
CA GLY A 153 6.00 -10.48 14.88
C GLY A 153 6.76 -11.03 13.67
N ASN A 154 7.51 -10.19 12.93
CA ASN A 154 8.25 -10.60 11.73
C ASN A 154 7.32 -11.21 10.65
N PHE A 155 6.11 -10.66 10.51
CA PHE A 155 5.01 -11.15 9.68
C PHE A 155 5.44 -11.36 8.23
N LEU A 156 6.21 -10.43 7.63
CA LEU A 156 6.59 -10.53 6.22
C LEU A 156 7.50 -11.71 5.93
N HIS A 157 8.34 -12.13 6.89
CA HIS A 157 9.27 -13.26 6.73
C HIS A 157 8.76 -14.55 7.41
N THR A 158 7.53 -14.54 7.95
CA THR A 158 6.89 -15.70 8.58
C THR A 158 5.50 -15.92 7.99
N THR A 159 4.42 -15.45 8.63
CA THR A 159 3.04 -15.77 8.25
C THR A 159 2.65 -15.32 6.85
N PHE A 160 3.28 -14.26 6.32
CA PHE A 160 3.08 -13.85 4.94
C PHE A 160 3.66 -14.87 3.93
N LEU A 161 4.82 -15.47 4.24
CA LEU A 161 5.39 -16.57 3.44
C LEU A 161 4.62 -17.89 3.67
N GLU A 162 4.11 -18.15 4.87
CA GLU A 162 3.20 -19.28 5.15
C GLU A 162 1.87 -19.17 4.39
N ALA A 163 1.40 -17.94 4.11
CA ALA A 163 0.28 -17.69 3.21
C ALA A 163 0.67 -17.91 1.74
N ALA A 164 1.85 -17.44 1.34
CA ALA A 164 2.37 -17.64 -0.01
C ALA A 164 2.52 -19.14 -0.37
N LEU A 165 3.08 -19.95 0.53
CA LEU A 165 3.23 -21.40 0.31
C LEU A 165 1.87 -22.13 0.20
N ARG A 166 0.77 -21.54 0.69
CA ARG A 166 -0.60 -22.06 0.53
C ARG A 166 -1.33 -21.48 -0.70
N ASN A 167 -0.93 -20.32 -1.21
CA ASN A 167 -1.56 -19.66 -2.35
C ASN A 167 -0.53 -19.35 -3.46
N LYS A 168 -0.60 -20.12 -4.56
CA LYS A 168 0.32 -19.98 -5.70
C LYS A 168 0.33 -18.56 -6.30
N SER A 169 -0.78 -17.83 -6.34
CA SER A 169 -0.80 -16.45 -6.85
C SER A 169 0.06 -15.53 -5.96
N LEU A 170 -0.12 -15.60 -4.64
CA LEU A 170 0.69 -14.84 -3.68
C LEU A 170 2.18 -15.23 -3.74
N LEU A 171 2.50 -16.53 -3.87
CA LEU A 171 3.88 -17.00 -4.05
C LEU A 171 4.55 -16.35 -5.27
N TYR A 172 3.89 -16.41 -6.42
CA TYR A 172 4.40 -15.78 -7.65
C TYR A 172 4.46 -14.25 -7.55
N ALA A 173 3.57 -13.62 -6.77
CA ALA A 173 3.59 -12.17 -6.52
C ALA A 173 4.80 -11.75 -5.66
N ILE A 174 5.08 -12.45 -4.56
CA ILE A 174 6.24 -12.19 -3.69
C ILE A 174 7.55 -12.48 -4.43
N VAL A 175 7.61 -13.59 -5.19
CA VAL A 175 8.77 -13.90 -6.04
C VAL A 175 8.97 -12.83 -7.12
N GLY A 176 7.91 -12.34 -7.75
CA GLY A 176 7.97 -11.23 -8.72
C GLY A 176 8.50 -9.94 -8.10
N PHE A 177 8.00 -9.54 -6.93
CA PHE A 177 8.51 -8.35 -6.22
C PHE A 177 9.97 -8.53 -5.78
N SER A 178 10.34 -9.71 -5.27
CA SER A 178 11.72 -10.03 -4.91
C SER A 178 12.67 -10.01 -6.12
N ALA A 179 12.21 -10.56 -7.25
CA ALA A 179 12.95 -10.53 -8.50
C ALA A 179 13.12 -9.09 -9.03
N PHE A 180 12.08 -8.27 -8.97
CA PHE A 180 12.15 -6.84 -9.29
C PHE A 180 13.21 -6.12 -8.44
N GLN A 181 13.13 -6.26 -7.11
CA GLN A 181 14.10 -5.67 -6.16
C GLN A 181 15.55 -6.15 -6.38
N ARG A 182 15.76 -7.38 -6.88
CA ARG A 182 17.09 -7.86 -7.28
C ARG A 182 17.53 -7.30 -8.64
N THR A 183 16.62 -7.21 -9.60
CA THR A 183 16.90 -6.79 -10.98
C THR A 183 17.39 -5.34 -11.01
N LEU A 184 16.81 -4.47 -10.18
CA LEU A 184 17.22 -3.07 -10.00
C LEU A 184 18.67 -2.90 -9.52
N HIS A 185 19.19 -3.85 -8.76
CA HIS A 185 20.56 -3.84 -8.24
C HIS A 185 21.52 -4.75 -9.03
N ASN A 186 21.08 -5.29 -10.17
CA ASN A 186 21.90 -6.07 -11.08
C ASN A 186 22.22 -5.24 -12.35
N PRO A 187 23.49 -4.91 -12.64
CA PRO A 187 23.87 -4.23 -13.87
C PRO A 187 23.45 -4.94 -15.17
N GLU A 188 23.35 -6.28 -15.12
CA GLU A 188 22.91 -7.13 -16.23
C GLU A 188 21.41 -7.50 -16.13
N GLY A 189 20.66 -6.85 -15.23
CA GLY A 189 19.26 -7.17 -14.94
C GLY A 189 18.31 -6.75 -16.05
N LYS A 190 17.33 -7.60 -16.35
CA LYS A 190 16.35 -7.40 -17.42
C LYS A 190 14.94 -7.38 -16.87
N ILE A 191 14.06 -6.59 -17.48
CA ILE A 191 12.64 -6.54 -17.10
C ILE A 191 11.95 -7.92 -17.12
N GLN A 192 12.40 -8.80 -18.03
CA GLN A 192 11.96 -10.20 -18.14
C GLN A 192 12.23 -11.03 -16.86
N ASP A 193 13.28 -10.70 -16.09
CA ASP A 193 13.71 -11.46 -14.90
C ASP A 193 12.62 -11.51 -13.81
N PHE A 194 11.77 -10.47 -13.74
CA PHE A 194 10.66 -10.38 -12.78
C PHE A 194 9.27 -10.50 -13.41
N LEU A 195 9.06 -9.99 -14.64
CA LEU A 195 7.75 -9.96 -15.30
C LEU A 195 7.13 -11.36 -15.43
N GLN A 196 7.93 -12.40 -15.71
CA GLN A 196 7.44 -13.78 -15.81
C GLN A 196 6.69 -14.25 -14.54
N TYR A 197 7.14 -13.84 -13.36
CA TYR A 197 6.54 -14.22 -12.08
C TYR A 197 5.32 -13.36 -11.75
N TYR A 198 5.41 -12.05 -11.98
CA TYR A 198 4.28 -11.12 -11.88
C TYR A 198 3.11 -11.58 -12.78
N ASN A 199 3.38 -11.86 -14.06
CA ASN A 199 2.39 -12.33 -15.01
C ASN A 199 1.74 -13.66 -14.57
N LYS A 200 2.54 -14.60 -14.06
CA LYS A 200 2.03 -15.88 -13.53
C LYS A 200 1.13 -15.67 -12.31
N SER A 201 1.45 -14.70 -11.45
CA SER A 201 0.60 -14.33 -10.32
C SER A 201 -0.77 -13.80 -10.75
N VAL A 202 -0.79 -12.86 -11.71
CA VAL A 202 -2.03 -12.27 -12.27
C VAL A 202 -2.89 -13.35 -12.94
N GLN A 203 -2.29 -14.22 -13.77
CA GLN A 203 -2.99 -15.36 -14.39
C GLN A 203 -3.66 -16.28 -13.36
N LEU A 204 -2.94 -16.63 -12.29
CA LEU A 204 -3.46 -17.48 -11.21
C LEU A 204 -4.56 -16.78 -10.41
N LEU A 205 -4.38 -15.49 -10.09
CA LEU A 205 -5.40 -14.68 -9.41
C LEU A 205 -6.70 -14.65 -10.22
N LEU A 206 -6.63 -14.39 -11.51
CA LEU A 206 -7.79 -14.36 -12.40
C LEU A 206 -8.46 -15.73 -12.53
N LYS A 207 -7.71 -16.85 -12.56
CA LYS A 207 -8.29 -18.21 -12.55
C LYS A 207 -9.07 -18.48 -11.25
N THR A 208 -8.57 -18.04 -10.09
CA THR A 208 -9.26 -18.14 -8.79
C THR A 208 -10.46 -17.19 -8.66
N LEU A 209 -10.36 -15.95 -9.14
CA LEU A 209 -11.48 -14.98 -9.12
C LEU A 209 -12.64 -15.45 -10.00
N ARG A 210 -12.36 -15.92 -11.24
CA ARG A 210 -13.39 -16.42 -12.18
C ARG A 210 -14.12 -17.67 -11.67
N ARG A 211 -13.49 -18.46 -10.79
CA ARG A 211 -14.12 -19.62 -10.12
C ARG A 211 -14.97 -19.27 -8.89
N GLY A 212 -15.00 -17.99 -8.49
CA GLY A 212 -15.69 -17.54 -7.26
C GLY A 212 -14.94 -17.84 -5.96
N GLU A 213 -13.82 -18.57 -6.04
CA GLU A 213 -12.97 -18.98 -4.90
C GLU A 213 -12.30 -17.78 -4.17
N GLY A 214 -12.17 -16.64 -4.85
CA GLY A 214 -11.31 -15.51 -4.43
C GLY A 214 -11.78 -14.65 -3.25
N ARG A 215 -12.90 -14.96 -2.57
CA ARG A 215 -13.34 -14.22 -1.37
C ARG A 215 -12.67 -14.76 -0.10
N ASN A 216 -11.36 -14.63 -0.01
CA ASN A 216 -10.56 -15.11 1.12
C ASN A 216 -9.33 -14.22 1.39
N VAL A 217 -8.73 -14.38 2.58
CA VAL A 217 -7.60 -13.57 3.07
C VAL A 217 -6.33 -13.74 2.22
N ASP A 218 -6.03 -14.96 1.75
CA ASP A 218 -4.82 -15.21 0.95
C ASP A 218 -4.94 -14.57 -0.45
N THR A 219 -6.16 -14.47 -1.01
CA THR A 219 -6.45 -13.73 -2.25
C THR A 219 -6.33 -12.22 -2.04
N MET A 220 -6.81 -11.71 -0.90
CA MET A 220 -6.64 -10.30 -0.53
C MET A 220 -5.15 -9.93 -0.40
N TYR A 221 -4.32 -10.79 0.21
CA TYR A 221 -2.87 -10.60 0.22
C TYR A 221 -2.25 -10.66 -1.19
N SER A 222 -2.76 -11.51 -2.09
CA SER A 222 -2.31 -11.58 -3.49
C SER A 222 -2.54 -10.23 -4.21
N ILE A 223 -3.73 -9.65 -4.06
CA ILE A 223 -4.09 -8.36 -4.68
C ILE A 223 -3.28 -7.21 -4.07
N LEU A 224 -3.11 -7.17 -2.74
CA LEU A 224 -2.29 -6.13 -2.09
C LEU A 224 -0.81 -6.22 -2.47
N GLN A 225 -0.28 -7.43 -2.71
CA GLN A 225 1.08 -7.62 -3.21
C GLN A 225 1.23 -7.16 -4.67
N LEU A 226 0.24 -7.42 -5.54
CA LEU A 226 0.23 -6.92 -6.91
C LEU A 226 0.09 -5.39 -6.96
N ALA A 227 -0.84 -4.81 -6.19
CA ALA A 227 -0.95 -3.36 -6.01
C ALA A 227 0.38 -2.71 -5.57
N THR A 228 1.13 -3.38 -4.69
CA THR A 228 2.46 -2.90 -4.27
C THR A 228 3.48 -2.96 -5.43
N ILE A 229 3.35 -3.89 -6.38
CA ILE A 229 4.17 -3.88 -7.60
C ILE A 229 3.74 -2.72 -8.52
N GLU A 230 2.44 -2.51 -8.76
CA GLU A 230 1.96 -1.39 -9.62
C GLU A 230 2.43 -0.03 -9.12
N GLU A 231 2.38 0.18 -7.79
CA GLU A 231 2.87 1.42 -7.16
C GLU A 231 4.36 1.65 -7.40
N TYR A 232 5.18 0.61 -7.37
CA TYR A 232 6.61 0.70 -7.70
C TYR A 232 6.87 0.90 -9.20
N LEU A 233 5.99 0.39 -10.07
CA LEU A 233 6.03 0.64 -11.51
C LEU A 233 5.54 2.05 -11.88
N GLY A 234 4.88 2.76 -10.96
CA GLY A 234 4.24 4.05 -11.23
C GLY A 234 2.94 3.93 -12.05
N ASP A 235 2.37 2.73 -12.14
CA ASP A 235 1.14 2.45 -12.90
C ASP A 235 -0.10 2.66 -12.02
N TRP A 236 -0.54 3.91 -11.96
CA TRP A 236 -1.68 4.30 -11.12
C TRP A 236 -3.02 3.75 -11.60
N VAL A 237 -3.14 3.38 -12.88
CA VAL A 237 -4.38 2.78 -13.42
C VAL A 237 -4.56 1.39 -12.83
N ASN A 238 -3.56 0.53 -12.98
CA ASN A 238 -3.58 -0.83 -12.44
C ASN A 238 -3.59 -0.84 -10.89
N LEU A 239 -2.91 0.12 -10.25
CA LEU A 239 -2.96 0.32 -8.81
C LEU A 239 -4.39 0.57 -8.29
N LEU A 240 -5.13 1.48 -8.93
CA LEU A 240 -6.49 1.82 -8.52
C LEU A 240 -7.49 0.69 -8.85
N SER A 241 -7.33 -0.01 -9.98
CA SER A 241 -8.08 -1.23 -10.28
C SER A 241 -7.88 -2.31 -9.20
N HIS A 242 -6.63 -2.56 -8.77
CA HIS A 242 -6.35 -3.47 -7.66
C HIS A 242 -6.90 -2.97 -6.32
N GLN A 243 -6.83 -1.67 -6.01
CA GLN A 243 -7.41 -1.09 -4.79
C GLN A 243 -8.94 -1.29 -4.75
N LYS A 244 -9.63 -1.11 -5.88
CA LYS A 244 -11.09 -1.27 -5.99
C LYS A 244 -11.52 -2.73 -5.83
N ALA A 245 -10.76 -3.68 -6.41
CA ALA A 245 -10.96 -5.11 -6.18
C ALA A 245 -10.69 -5.51 -4.71
N ALA A 246 -9.64 -4.97 -4.11
CA ALA A 246 -9.30 -5.19 -2.71
C ALA A 246 -10.39 -4.66 -1.75
N TYR A 247 -11.00 -3.51 -2.04
CA TYR A 247 -12.11 -2.96 -1.25
C TYR A 247 -13.31 -3.91 -1.17
N ALA A 248 -13.74 -4.46 -2.32
CA ALA A 248 -14.86 -5.38 -2.40
C ALA A 248 -14.61 -6.68 -1.62
N ILE A 249 -13.37 -7.18 -1.62
CA ILE A 249 -13.00 -8.37 -0.83
C ILE A 249 -12.90 -8.02 0.65
N LEU A 250 -12.22 -6.94 1.03
CA LEU A 250 -12.07 -6.45 2.41
C LEU A 250 -13.43 -6.33 3.12
N THR A 251 -14.39 -5.67 2.47
CA THR A 251 -15.73 -5.43 3.01
C THR A 251 -16.63 -6.68 2.99
N SER A 252 -16.31 -7.68 2.18
CA SER A 252 -16.96 -9.00 2.24
C SER A 252 -16.41 -9.91 3.34
N LEU A 253 -15.16 -9.70 3.77
CA LEU A 253 -14.47 -10.48 4.81
C LEU A 253 -14.65 -9.89 6.21
N PHE A 254 -14.70 -8.56 6.33
CA PHE A 254 -14.60 -7.87 7.62
C PHE A 254 -15.60 -6.72 7.77
N THR A 255 -15.94 -6.44 9.03
CA THR A 255 -16.43 -5.14 9.50
C THR A 255 -15.27 -4.38 10.14
N PRO A 256 -15.39 -3.06 10.39
CA PRO A 256 -14.38 -2.29 11.13
C PRO A 256 -13.92 -2.97 12.43
N GLN A 257 -14.83 -3.59 13.18
CA GLN A 257 -14.54 -4.25 14.45
C GLN A 257 -13.84 -5.60 14.26
N THR A 258 -14.30 -6.44 13.31
CA THR A 258 -13.69 -7.76 13.08
C THR A 258 -12.32 -7.66 12.38
N ALA A 259 -12.06 -6.57 11.65
CA ALA A 259 -10.73 -6.25 11.13
C ALA A 259 -9.69 -5.98 12.25
N MET A 260 -10.12 -5.53 13.44
CA MET A 260 -9.21 -5.31 14.58
C MET A 260 -8.93 -6.56 15.42
N SER A 261 -9.71 -7.63 15.24
CA SER A 261 -9.72 -8.83 16.12
C SER A 261 -8.40 -9.61 16.15
N THR A 262 -7.72 -9.77 15.00
CA THR A 262 -6.43 -10.49 14.90
C THR A 262 -5.32 -9.56 14.43
N HIS A 263 -4.07 -9.94 14.68
CA HIS A 263 -2.91 -9.20 14.17
C HIS A 263 -2.86 -9.17 12.64
N LEU A 264 -3.17 -10.30 12.00
CA LEU A 264 -3.14 -10.45 10.55
C LEU A 264 -4.19 -9.54 9.86
N ASN A 265 -5.39 -9.47 10.44
CA ASN A 265 -6.47 -8.61 9.97
C ASN A 265 -6.08 -7.12 10.10
N ARG A 266 -5.41 -6.72 11.20
CA ARG A 266 -4.93 -5.34 11.41
C ARG A 266 -3.84 -4.94 10.42
N VAL A 267 -2.91 -5.85 10.09
CA VAL A 267 -1.88 -5.63 9.07
C VAL A 267 -2.52 -5.47 7.69
N LEU A 268 -3.46 -6.36 7.33
CA LEU A 268 -4.19 -6.34 6.06
C LEU A 268 -4.99 -5.03 5.90
N LEU A 269 -5.76 -4.63 6.92
CA LEU A 269 -6.45 -3.33 6.94
C LEU A 269 -5.44 -2.17 6.85
N GLY A 270 -4.32 -2.23 7.56
CA GLY A 270 -3.27 -1.20 7.50
C GLY A 270 -2.66 -1.02 6.11
N TRP A 271 -2.42 -2.12 5.39
CA TRP A 271 -1.89 -2.13 4.04
C TRP A 271 -2.91 -1.55 3.04
N TYR A 272 -4.16 -2.01 3.09
CA TYR A 272 -5.23 -1.48 2.26
C TYR A 272 -5.48 0.02 2.52
N SER A 273 -5.63 0.42 3.79
CA SER A 273 -5.93 1.82 4.16
C SER A 273 -4.83 2.80 3.74
N ARG A 274 -3.60 2.33 3.51
CA ARG A 274 -2.52 3.17 2.97
C ARG A 274 -2.80 3.54 1.51
N PHE A 275 -3.13 2.56 0.65
CA PHE A 275 -3.50 2.81 -0.73
C PHE A 275 -4.74 3.72 -0.83
N ASP A 276 -5.76 3.47 0.01
CA ASP A 276 -7.00 4.24 0.06
C ASP A 276 -6.79 5.72 0.42
N ILE A 277 -6.01 6.00 1.46
CA ILE A 277 -5.63 7.38 1.82
C ILE A 277 -4.77 8.03 0.72
N PHE A 278 -3.79 7.31 0.18
CA PHE A 278 -2.85 7.86 -0.80
C PHE A 278 -3.55 8.23 -2.12
N ALA A 279 -4.48 7.37 -2.58
CA ALA A 279 -5.36 7.64 -3.70
C ALA A 279 -6.29 8.85 -3.45
N GLY A 280 -6.94 8.92 -2.28
CA GLY A 280 -7.80 10.05 -1.92
C GLY A 280 -7.06 11.39 -1.91
N LEU A 281 -5.85 11.45 -1.34
CA LEU A 281 -5.05 12.67 -1.25
C LEU A 281 -4.49 13.14 -2.61
N ILE A 282 -4.05 12.22 -3.48
CA ILE A 282 -3.42 12.56 -4.76
C ILE A 282 -4.45 12.76 -5.88
N GLY A 283 -5.54 11.99 -5.89
CA GLY A 283 -6.67 12.16 -6.81
C GLY A 283 -7.61 13.31 -6.43
N GLY A 284 -7.56 13.81 -5.19
CA GLY A 284 -8.53 14.79 -4.69
C GLY A 284 -9.92 14.20 -4.41
N PHE A 285 -9.99 12.87 -4.27
CA PHE A 285 -11.22 12.12 -4.01
C PHE A 285 -11.42 11.86 -2.51
N LYS A 286 -12.61 11.37 -2.15
CA LYS A 286 -12.87 10.82 -0.82
C LYS A 286 -12.21 9.45 -0.68
N THR A 287 -11.79 9.06 0.52
CA THR A 287 -11.42 7.66 0.80
C THR A 287 -12.62 6.74 0.59
N VAL A 288 -12.37 5.54 0.09
CA VAL A 288 -13.41 4.52 -0.16
C VAL A 288 -13.88 3.90 1.16
N LEU A 289 -12.99 3.78 2.16
CA LEU A 289 -13.40 3.45 3.51
C LEU A 289 -14.13 4.61 4.18
N SER A 290 -15.22 4.29 4.88
CA SER A 290 -15.88 5.22 5.79
C SER A 290 -15.01 5.54 7.01
N ARG A 291 -15.27 6.70 7.61
CA ARG A 291 -14.60 7.20 8.82
C ARG A 291 -14.56 6.20 9.99
N ASP A 292 -15.53 5.30 10.07
CA ASP A 292 -15.63 4.29 11.12
C ASP A 292 -14.45 3.31 11.11
N TRP A 293 -13.95 2.93 9.93
CA TRP A 293 -12.78 2.04 9.80
C TRP A 293 -11.51 2.64 10.42
N PHE A 294 -11.30 3.94 10.22
CA PHE A 294 -10.16 4.66 10.80
C PHE A 294 -10.36 4.92 12.29
N THR A 295 -11.58 5.31 12.70
CA THR A 295 -11.93 5.61 14.10
C THR A 295 -11.81 4.36 14.98
N ILE A 296 -12.43 3.24 14.59
CA ILE A 296 -12.40 1.98 15.36
C ILE A 296 -10.98 1.39 15.39
N LYS A 297 -10.18 1.61 14.34
CA LYS A 297 -8.76 1.26 14.34
C LYS A 297 -7.96 2.06 15.37
N HIS A 298 -8.16 3.38 15.44
CA HIS A 298 -7.53 4.24 16.43
C HIS A 298 -7.96 3.87 17.86
N ASP A 299 -9.26 3.77 18.12
CA ASP A 299 -9.81 3.49 19.45
C ASP A 299 -9.34 2.15 20.01
N PHE A 300 -9.14 1.14 19.16
CA PHE A 300 -8.50 -0.12 19.53
C PHE A 300 -7.07 0.10 20.07
N TYR A 301 -6.25 0.92 19.39
CA TYR A 301 -4.88 1.18 19.81
C TYR A 301 -4.81 2.07 21.06
N THR A 302 -5.66 3.08 21.18
CA THR A 302 -5.85 3.82 22.43
C THR A 302 -6.23 2.89 23.59
N GLN A 303 -7.10 1.89 23.35
CA GLN A 303 -7.40 0.88 24.35
C GLN A 303 -6.18 -0.01 24.67
N GLN A 304 -5.37 -0.41 23.68
CA GLN A 304 -4.13 -1.15 23.95
C GLN A 304 -3.14 -0.32 24.77
N CYS A 305 -3.00 0.98 24.49
CA CYS A 305 -2.17 1.92 25.27
C CYS A 305 -2.67 2.15 26.70
N GLN A 306 -3.96 1.96 26.97
CA GLN A 306 -4.52 1.97 28.33
C GLN A 306 -4.30 0.65 29.07
N ILE A 307 -4.35 -0.48 28.36
CA ILE A 307 -4.15 -1.83 28.93
C ILE A 307 -2.66 -2.11 29.23
N ASP A 308 -1.77 -1.72 28.32
CA ASP A 308 -0.31 -1.86 28.47
C ASP A 308 0.40 -0.51 28.21
N PRO A 309 0.38 0.43 29.17
CA PRO A 309 0.96 1.76 29.00
C PRO A 309 2.49 1.79 28.81
N GLY A 310 3.18 0.68 29.08
CA GLY A 310 4.62 0.55 28.82
C GLY A 310 4.95 0.21 27.37
N ASN A 311 3.95 -0.10 26.54
CA ASN A 311 4.16 -0.64 25.21
C ASN A 311 4.37 0.44 24.14
N VAL A 312 5.64 0.72 23.85
CA VAL A 312 6.03 1.64 22.77
C VAL A 312 5.43 1.22 21.42
N LEU A 313 5.27 -0.08 21.15
CA LEU A 313 4.75 -0.55 19.86
C LEU A 313 3.25 -0.27 19.67
N TRP A 314 2.47 -0.14 20.75
CA TRP A 314 1.08 0.32 20.68
C TRP A 314 0.99 1.84 20.55
N LYS A 315 1.83 2.60 21.26
CA LYS A 315 1.90 4.07 21.13
C LYS A 315 2.27 4.52 19.71
N LEU A 316 3.13 3.76 19.04
CA LEU A 316 3.46 3.96 17.62
C LEU A 316 2.27 3.68 16.68
N ASP A 317 1.47 2.64 16.95
CA ASP A 317 0.26 2.36 16.16
C ASP A 317 -0.83 3.41 16.40
N GLU A 318 -1.02 3.85 17.65
CA GLU A 318 -1.94 4.92 18.02
C GLU A 318 -1.59 6.22 17.28
N ALA A 319 -0.33 6.69 17.41
CA ALA A 319 0.16 7.86 16.70
C ALA A 319 0.03 7.73 15.16
N ALA A 320 0.37 6.58 14.58
CA ALA A 320 0.19 6.34 13.15
C ALA A 320 -1.29 6.31 12.73
N SER A 321 -2.19 5.76 13.56
CA SER A 321 -3.63 5.73 13.29
C SER A 321 -4.27 7.12 13.37
N GLN A 322 -3.79 7.99 14.25
CA GLN A 322 -4.22 9.37 14.35
C GLN A 322 -3.78 10.19 13.12
N VAL A 323 -2.56 9.98 12.60
CA VAL A 323 -2.13 10.55 11.30
C VAL A 323 -3.04 10.07 10.17
N ASN A 324 -3.40 8.78 10.13
CA ASN A 324 -4.35 8.26 9.14
C ASN A 324 -5.75 8.89 9.24
N ILE A 325 -6.24 9.20 10.45
CA ILE A 325 -7.51 9.94 10.63
C ILE A 325 -7.39 11.37 10.11
N ILE A 326 -6.30 12.08 10.40
CA ILE A 326 -6.04 13.44 9.89
C ILE A 326 -6.00 13.43 8.36
N ALA A 327 -5.30 12.48 7.76
CA ALA A 327 -5.20 12.33 6.31
C ALA A 327 -6.56 12.04 5.64
N MET A 328 -7.40 11.19 6.23
CA MET A 328 -8.75 10.90 5.73
C MET A 328 -9.72 12.08 5.94
N ASP A 329 -9.74 12.69 7.13
CA ASP A 329 -10.54 13.89 7.41
C ASP A 329 -10.19 15.01 6.40
N MET A 330 -8.90 15.11 6.01
CA MET A 330 -8.41 16.03 4.98
C MET A 330 -8.84 15.65 3.56
N SER A 331 -8.59 14.43 3.08
CA SER A 331 -9.03 13.96 1.74
C SER A 331 -10.54 14.19 1.54
N VAL A 332 -11.35 13.84 2.54
CA VAL A 332 -12.81 14.03 2.49
C VAL A 332 -13.19 15.52 2.45
N LEU A 333 -12.50 16.38 3.20
CA LEU A 333 -12.74 17.82 3.21
C LEU A 333 -12.42 18.47 1.85
N PHE A 334 -11.25 18.18 1.29
CA PHE A 334 -10.80 18.77 0.03
C PHE A 334 -11.64 18.25 -1.15
N ALA A 335 -12.06 16.98 -1.14
CA ALA A 335 -13.01 16.46 -2.13
C ALA A 335 -14.40 17.12 -2.08
N LYS A 336 -14.96 17.36 -0.88
CA LYS A 336 -16.26 18.04 -0.72
C LYS A 336 -16.28 19.44 -1.36
N ILE A 337 -15.26 20.26 -1.09
CA ILE A 337 -15.22 21.64 -1.60
C ILE A 337 -14.99 21.68 -3.11
N SER A 338 -14.12 20.81 -3.66
CA SER A 338 -13.91 20.68 -5.11
C SER A 338 -15.19 20.26 -5.86
N LYS A 339 -16.05 19.45 -5.24
CA LYS A 339 -17.39 19.08 -5.76
C LYS A 339 -18.50 20.07 -5.44
N GLY A 340 -18.22 21.16 -4.71
CA GLY A 340 -19.23 22.15 -4.31
C GLY A 340 -20.24 21.64 -3.27
N GLU A 341 -19.95 20.55 -2.56
CA GLU A 341 -20.84 19.96 -1.55
C GLU A 341 -20.92 20.80 -0.25
N ILE A 342 -19.97 21.71 -0.04
CA ILE A 342 -19.87 22.60 1.13
C ILE A 342 -19.52 24.03 0.69
N SER A 343 -19.87 25.01 1.52
CA SER A 343 -19.52 26.42 1.27
C SER A 343 -18.06 26.73 1.65
N ILE A 344 -17.53 27.88 1.21
CA ILE A 344 -16.19 28.35 1.56
C ILE A 344 -16.07 28.62 3.08
N GLU A 345 -17.13 29.10 3.72
CA GLU A 345 -17.19 29.32 5.17
C GLU A 345 -17.10 27.99 5.94
N GLN A 346 -17.83 26.97 5.47
CA GLN A 346 -17.75 25.62 6.05
C GLN A 346 -16.38 24.98 5.80
N PHE A 347 -15.83 25.11 4.59
CA PHE A 347 -14.48 24.64 4.27
C PHE A 347 -13.44 25.27 5.21
N ASN A 348 -13.47 26.59 5.40
CA ASN A 348 -12.54 27.28 6.30
C ASN A 348 -12.68 26.78 7.77
N ALA A 349 -13.90 26.53 8.24
CA ALA A 349 -14.14 26.01 9.58
C ALA A 349 -13.66 24.55 9.76
N GLU A 350 -13.95 23.66 8.81
CA GLU A 350 -13.46 22.27 8.84
C GLU A 350 -11.93 22.20 8.64
N ASN A 351 -11.34 23.08 7.82
CA ASN A 351 -9.90 23.15 7.55
C ASN A 351 -9.10 23.62 8.78
N GLU A 352 -9.60 24.60 9.55
CA GLU A 352 -8.93 25.00 10.80
C GLU A 352 -9.00 23.90 11.86
N ILE A 353 -10.06 23.06 11.87
CA ILE A 353 -10.11 21.87 12.73
C ILE A 353 -9.04 20.84 12.31
N VAL A 354 -8.76 20.68 11.02
CA VAL A 354 -7.64 19.85 10.52
C VAL A 354 -6.29 20.49 10.88
N ALA A 355 -6.15 21.80 10.73
CA ALA A 355 -4.94 22.55 11.09
C ALA A 355 -4.60 22.45 12.58
N GLU A 356 -5.59 22.59 13.47
CA GLU A 356 -5.39 22.43 14.92
C GLU A 356 -4.97 21.00 15.28
N LYS A 357 -5.60 19.96 14.69
CA LYS A 357 -5.18 18.56 14.88
C LYS A 357 -3.71 18.34 14.48
N ILE A 358 -3.29 18.92 13.35
CA ILE A 358 -1.92 18.86 12.85
C ILE A 358 -0.96 19.60 13.80
N ARG A 359 -1.27 20.85 14.15
CA ARG A 359 -0.44 21.68 15.05
C ARG A 359 -0.28 21.07 16.44
N GLN A 360 -1.29 20.36 16.95
CA GLN A 360 -1.24 19.67 18.24
C GLN A 360 -0.64 18.26 18.18
N PHE A 361 -0.50 17.65 17.00
CA PHE A 361 -0.05 16.25 16.89
C PHE A 361 1.30 16.02 17.57
N ILE A 362 2.36 16.74 17.17
CA ILE A 362 3.69 16.57 17.76
C ILE A 362 3.73 16.98 19.26
N PRO A 363 3.13 18.11 19.69
CA PRO A 363 3.02 18.45 21.12
C PRO A 363 2.26 17.44 21.99
N SER A 364 1.31 16.69 21.42
CA SER A 364 0.50 15.69 22.14
C SER A 364 1.09 14.28 22.19
N LEU A 365 2.22 14.03 21.52
CA LEU A 365 2.88 12.72 21.53
C LEU A 365 3.26 12.29 22.95
N ASP A 366 2.99 11.02 23.26
CA ASP A 366 3.39 10.41 24.52
C ASP A 366 4.92 10.56 24.75
N PRO A 367 5.39 10.94 25.96
CA PRO A 367 6.81 11.12 26.23
C PRO A 367 7.72 9.94 25.88
N MET A 368 7.21 8.70 25.87
CA MET A 368 7.96 7.51 25.44
C MET A 368 8.30 7.52 23.94
N LEU A 369 7.53 8.23 23.10
CA LEU A 369 7.80 8.43 21.68
C LEU A 369 8.85 9.54 21.42
N CYS A 370 9.20 10.30 22.46
CA CYS A 370 10.13 11.43 22.42
C CYS A 370 11.42 11.19 23.24
N ASP A 371 11.64 9.97 23.73
CA ASP A 371 12.74 9.58 24.60
C ASP A 371 14.12 9.93 23.98
N PRO A 372 14.91 10.81 24.63
CA PRO A 372 16.17 11.29 24.06
C PRO A 372 17.25 10.20 23.92
N ARG A 373 17.09 9.02 24.55
CA ARG A 373 18.05 7.90 24.44
C ARG A 373 18.08 7.24 23.06
N TYR A 374 17.09 7.50 22.22
CA TYR A 374 17.04 7.04 20.82
C TYR A 374 17.39 8.13 19.82
N ARG A 375 17.75 9.35 20.25
CA ARG A 375 18.18 10.41 19.33
C ARG A 375 19.52 10.04 18.68
N VAL A 376 19.57 10.07 17.36
CA VAL A 376 20.82 9.91 16.61
C VAL A 376 21.68 11.14 16.81
N THR A 377 22.80 10.98 17.52
CA THR A 377 23.80 12.03 17.74
C THR A 377 25.13 11.74 17.03
N ASP A 378 25.23 10.59 16.37
CA ASP A 378 26.43 10.14 15.65
C ASP A 378 26.08 9.76 14.20
N PHE A 379 26.77 10.40 13.27
CA PHE A 379 26.72 10.17 11.82
C PHE A 379 28.08 9.71 11.28
N THR A 380 28.96 9.16 12.13
CA THR A 380 30.25 8.60 11.71
C THR A 380 30.07 7.53 10.63
N GLY A 381 30.67 7.76 9.46
CA GLY A 381 30.51 6.91 8.27
C GLY A 381 29.49 7.42 7.25
N ALA A 382 28.75 8.49 7.56
CA ALA A 382 28.01 9.25 6.55
C ALA A 382 28.97 9.92 5.55
N ARG A 383 28.43 10.33 4.38
CA ARG A 383 29.19 11.14 3.41
C ARG A 383 29.55 12.52 4.00
N PRO A 384 30.58 13.22 3.50
CA PRO A 384 30.75 14.63 3.81
C PRO A 384 29.58 15.47 3.26
N LEU A 385 29.31 16.63 3.88
CA LEU A 385 28.42 17.64 3.31
C LEU A 385 28.96 18.10 1.95
N ASP A 386 28.09 18.18 0.96
CA ASP A 386 28.37 18.77 -0.35
C ASP A 386 28.01 20.27 -0.30
N PRO A 387 28.88 21.19 -0.78
CA PRO A 387 28.56 22.63 -0.85
C PRO A 387 27.23 22.96 -1.54
N GLU A 388 26.74 22.10 -2.43
CA GLU A 388 25.46 22.25 -3.14
C GLU A 388 24.24 21.65 -2.37
N ASP A 389 24.43 21.05 -1.20
CA ASP A 389 23.32 20.60 -0.34
C ASP A 389 22.52 21.79 0.19
N ILE A 390 21.19 21.67 0.28
CA ILE A 390 20.31 22.79 0.71
C ILE A 390 20.01 22.78 2.22
N VAL A 391 20.47 21.76 2.94
CA VAL A 391 20.17 21.49 4.36
C VAL A 391 21.37 20.85 5.05
N ASN A 392 21.37 20.80 6.39
CA ASN A 392 22.35 20.04 7.18
C ASN A 392 21.68 18.81 7.81
N PRO A 393 21.82 17.60 7.22
CA PRO A 393 21.25 16.37 7.78
C PRO A 393 21.91 15.87 9.06
N TYR A 394 23.08 16.41 9.44
CA TYR A 394 23.88 15.91 10.57
C TYR A 394 23.61 16.63 11.90
N GLU A 395 22.41 17.22 12.04
CA GLU A 395 21.99 17.88 13.28
C GLU A 395 21.66 16.85 14.38
N PRO A 396 22.33 16.87 15.55
CA PRO A 396 22.16 15.84 16.58
C PRO A 396 20.73 15.77 17.14
N GLY A 397 20.07 14.64 16.93
CA GLY A 397 18.73 14.34 17.42
C GLY A 397 17.58 14.73 16.49
N LEU A 398 17.89 15.11 15.24
CA LEU A 398 16.92 15.29 14.15
C LEU A 398 16.08 14.02 13.90
N ILE A 399 16.75 12.85 13.87
CA ILE A 399 16.11 11.53 13.72
C ILE A 399 16.29 10.66 14.97
N LEU A 400 15.36 9.72 15.14
CA LEU A 400 15.30 8.72 16.22
C LEU A 400 15.69 7.33 15.69
N ASP A 401 16.20 6.44 16.54
CA ASP A 401 16.63 5.09 16.16
C ASP A 401 15.96 3.96 16.97
N GLY A 402 16.39 2.72 16.70
CA GLY A 402 15.94 1.53 17.43
C GLY A 402 14.43 1.36 17.34
N VAL A 403 13.77 1.19 18.49
CA VAL A 403 12.31 1.03 18.56
C VAL A 403 11.54 2.31 18.17
N LEU A 404 12.18 3.49 18.21
CA LEU A 404 11.56 4.78 17.86
C LEU A 404 11.84 5.23 16.42
N TRP A 405 12.61 4.47 15.63
CA TRP A 405 12.79 4.73 14.20
C TRP A 405 11.48 5.02 13.43
N PRO A 406 10.34 4.34 13.69
CA PRO A 406 9.08 4.62 12.98
C PRO A 406 8.55 6.04 13.18
N MET A 407 8.91 6.73 14.27
CA MET A 407 8.52 8.13 14.47
C MET A 407 9.15 9.09 13.46
N ASN A 408 10.24 8.72 12.78
CA ASN A 408 10.81 9.55 11.72
C ASN A 408 9.83 9.66 10.54
N ILE A 409 9.22 8.54 10.15
CA ILE A 409 8.21 8.48 9.07
C ILE A 409 6.91 9.15 9.53
N ILE A 410 6.45 8.90 10.76
CA ILE A 410 5.22 9.52 11.31
C ILE A 410 5.36 11.06 11.41
N LYS A 411 6.56 11.60 11.63
CA LYS A 411 6.85 13.05 11.54
C LYS A 411 6.86 13.55 10.09
N LEU A 412 7.51 12.83 9.17
CA LEU A 412 7.51 13.17 7.75
C LEU A 412 6.09 13.21 7.18
N ASP A 413 5.23 12.27 7.56
CA ASP A 413 3.81 12.26 7.20
C ASP A 413 3.10 13.53 7.66
N ILE A 414 3.21 13.92 8.95
CA ILE A 414 2.46 15.06 9.47
C ILE A 414 2.96 16.40 8.92
N TYR A 415 4.27 16.53 8.64
CA TYR A 415 4.83 17.69 7.94
C TYR A 415 4.34 17.76 6.48
N ALA A 416 4.28 16.62 5.78
CA ALA A 416 3.75 16.55 4.42
C ALA A 416 2.25 16.85 4.35
N LEU A 417 1.47 16.40 5.34
CA LEU A 417 0.05 16.72 5.45
C LEU A 417 -0.20 18.21 5.68
N ASP A 418 0.53 18.87 6.58
CA ASP A 418 0.36 20.32 6.78
C ASP A 418 0.75 21.11 5.54
N LEU A 419 1.84 20.71 4.88
CA LEU A 419 2.33 21.38 3.68
C LEU A 419 1.37 21.20 2.49
N MET A 420 0.83 20.01 2.29
CA MET A 420 -0.22 19.73 1.33
C MET A 420 -1.48 20.56 1.64
N ARG A 421 -1.92 20.59 2.90
CA ARG A 421 -3.07 21.38 3.37
C ARG A 421 -2.90 22.86 3.07
N LEU A 422 -1.75 23.47 3.41
CA LEU A 422 -1.46 24.88 3.14
C LEU A 422 -1.52 25.21 1.65
N VAL A 423 -0.88 24.37 0.82
CA VAL A 423 -0.83 24.53 -0.64
C VAL A 423 -2.21 24.38 -1.29
N GLN A 424 -2.98 23.35 -0.91
CA GLN A 424 -4.33 23.12 -1.44
C GLN A 424 -5.32 24.19 -0.96
N THR A 425 -5.21 24.63 0.30
CA THR A 425 -6.03 25.74 0.85
C THR A 425 -5.83 27.01 0.04
N ALA A 426 -4.57 27.37 -0.25
CA ALA A 426 -4.25 28.55 -1.03
C ALA A 426 -4.87 28.50 -2.45
N GLN A 427 -4.85 27.34 -3.10
CA GLN A 427 -5.42 27.14 -4.43
C GLN A 427 -6.96 27.25 -4.44
N ILE A 428 -7.65 26.60 -3.49
CA ILE A 428 -9.12 26.68 -3.37
C ILE A 428 -9.59 28.11 -3.06
N LEU A 429 -8.88 28.82 -2.19
CA LEU A 429 -9.19 30.22 -1.86
C LEU A 429 -8.64 31.23 -2.88
N GLN A 430 -7.93 30.78 -3.92
CA GLN A 430 -7.29 31.59 -4.96
C GLN A 430 -6.34 32.68 -4.40
N VAL A 431 -5.66 32.37 -3.29
CA VAL A 431 -4.66 33.22 -2.65
C VAL A 431 -3.24 32.68 -2.86
N GLN A 432 -2.24 33.53 -2.67
CA GLN A 432 -0.84 33.09 -2.66
C GLN A 432 -0.52 32.41 -1.32
N THR A 433 0.23 31.31 -1.35
CA THR A 433 0.91 30.78 -0.16
C THR A 433 1.94 31.79 0.32
N LYS A 434 1.99 32.06 1.63
CA LYS A 434 3.10 32.85 2.21
C LYS A 434 4.33 31.96 2.28
N GLU A 435 5.45 32.40 1.72
CA GLU A 435 6.71 31.64 1.69
C GLU A 435 7.17 31.20 3.08
N GLU A 436 7.06 32.09 4.08
CA GLU A 436 7.42 31.80 5.48
C GLU A 436 6.66 30.61 6.09
N GLU A 437 5.39 30.41 5.72
CA GLU A 437 4.55 29.32 6.26
C GLU A 437 4.82 27.98 5.58
N VAL A 438 5.28 27.97 4.32
CA VAL A 438 5.50 26.74 3.54
C VAL A 438 6.97 26.30 3.45
N LEU A 439 7.92 27.25 3.46
CA LEU A 439 9.35 26.92 3.36
C LEU A 439 9.88 26.21 4.61
N ILE A 440 9.42 26.58 5.81
CA ILE A 440 9.86 25.97 7.07
C ILE A 440 9.59 24.44 7.08
N PRO A 441 8.35 23.95 6.91
CA PRO A 441 8.09 22.51 6.82
C PRO A 441 8.72 21.88 5.57
N GLY A 442 8.82 22.60 4.45
CA GLY A 442 9.53 22.13 3.24
C GLY A 442 10.99 21.78 3.52
N PHE A 443 11.76 22.68 4.13
CA PHE A 443 13.16 22.42 4.52
C PHE A 443 13.29 21.38 5.62
N GLN A 444 12.35 21.30 6.58
CA GLN A 444 12.34 20.23 7.60
C GLN A 444 12.20 18.83 6.96
N ILE A 445 11.31 18.68 5.98
CA ILE A 445 11.18 17.43 5.21
C ILE A 445 12.50 17.11 4.48
N CYS A 446 13.13 18.09 3.84
CA CYS A 446 14.40 17.90 3.14
C CYS A 446 15.54 17.47 4.08
N GLN A 447 15.65 18.12 5.24
CA GLN A 447 16.66 17.81 6.26
C GLN A 447 16.48 16.40 6.82
N MET A 448 15.22 16.01 7.13
CA MET A 448 14.90 14.65 7.58
C MET A 448 15.10 13.59 6.50
N PHE A 449 14.79 13.89 5.22
CA PHE A 449 15.02 12.98 4.10
C PHE A 449 16.51 12.63 3.99
N GLU A 450 17.40 13.63 4.00
CA GLU A 450 18.85 13.39 3.92
C GLU A 450 19.43 12.77 5.19
N ALA A 451 18.85 13.04 6.37
CA ALA A 451 19.24 12.35 7.59
C ALA A 451 18.92 10.85 7.50
N VAL A 452 17.79 10.47 6.89
CA VAL A 452 17.47 9.07 6.57
C VAL A 452 18.36 8.52 5.43
N GLU A 453 18.74 9.34 4.45
CA GLU A 453 19.59 8.93 3.31
C GLU A 453 21.04 8.64 3.75
N TYR A 454 21.59 9.45 4.64
CA TYR A 454 23.02 9.45 4.96
C TYR A 454 23.39 8.82 6.30
N TRP A 455 22.43 8.57 7.20
CA TRP A 455 22.74 7.89 8.44
C TRP A 455 23.06 6.40 8.21
N PRO A 456 24.26 5.89 8.56
CA PRO A 456 24.64 4.50 8.23
C PRO A 456 23.83 3.42 8.97
N GLY A 457 23.02 3.80 9.96
CA GLY A 457 22.10 2.89 10.65
C GLY A 457 20.71 2.77 10.01
N SER A 458 20.42 3.54 8.94
CA SER A 458 19.10 3.54 8.29
C SER A 458 18.72 2.16 7.74
N PRO A 459 17.52 1.64 8.03
CA PRO A 459 17.07 0.35 7.49
C PRO A 459 16.99 0.34 5.96
N LYS A 460 17.28 -0.83 5.34
CA LYS A 460 17.06 -1.06 3.90
C LYS A 460 15.63 -0.65 3.52
N GLY A 461 15.48 0.16 2.46
CA GLY A 461 14.19 0.65 1.95
C GLY A 461 13.59 1.85 2.68
N ALA A 462 14.19 2.36 3.77
CA ALA A 462 13.60 3.46 4.56
C ALA A 462 13.40 4.77 3.76
N ILE A 463 14.22 5.02 2.73
CA ILE A 463 14.07 6.17 1.82
C ILE A 463 12.75 6.13 1.03
N LEU A 464 12.25 4.95 0.68
CA LEU A 464 10.98 4.80 -0.04
C LEU A 464 9.82 5.26 0.85
N SER A 465 9.88 4.98 2.15
CA SER A 465 8.94 5.51 3.14
C SER A 465 8.97 7.05 3.29
N CYS A 466 9.90 7.75 2.62
CA CYS A 466 10.03 9.21 2.63
C CYS A 466 9.60 9.89 1.30
N LEU A 467 9.31 9.12 0.24
CA LEU A 467 9.16 9.66 -1.12
C LEU A 467 7.96 10.60 -1.30
N ALA A 468 6.86 10.34 -0.60
CA ALA A 468 5.65 11.18 -0.68
C ALA A 468 5.92 12.57 -0.09
N SER A 469 6.62 12.63 1.05
CA SER A 469 7.00 13.90 1.70
C SER A 469 7.94 14.71 0.81
N LEU A 470 8.94 14.07 0.18
CA LEU A 470 9.83 14.72 -0.79
C LEU A 470 9.05 15.32 -1.97
N GLY A 471 8.06 14.60 -2.50
CA GLY A 471 7.19 15.09 -3.57
C GLY A 471 6.42 16.36 -3.20
N ILE A 472 5.92 16.45 -1.96
CA ILE A 472 5.23 17.65 -1.46
C ILE A 472 6.23 18.78 -1.14
N ALA A 473 7.43 18.49 -0.63
CA ALA A 473 8.46 19.52 -0.44
C ALA A 473 8.90 20.14 -1.78
N ALA A 474 8.95 19.37 -2.86
CA ALA A 474 9.27 19.87 -4.20
C ALA A 474 8.30 20.97 -4.68
N ILE A 475 7.04 20.96 -4.23
CA ILE A 475 6.00 21.93 -4.57
C ILE A 475 6.27 23.32 -3.99
N VAL A 476 7.04 23.43 -2.90
CA VAL A 476 7.22 24.70 -2.17
C VAL A 476 8.65 25.24 -2.16
N LEU A 477 9.66 24.41 -2.45
CA LEU A 477 11.06 24.84 -2.48
C LEU A 477 11.32 25.93 -3.54
N PRO A 478 12.37 26.76 -3.36
CA PRO A 478 12.78 27.76 -4.34
C PRO A 478 13.07 27.18 -5.75
N ARG A 479 12.96 28.05 -6.76
CA ARG A 479 13.15 27.71 -8.19
C ARG A 479 14.50 28.12 -8.76
N ASP A 480 15.50 28.31 -7.90
CA ASP A 480 16.88 28.48 -8.33
C ASP A 480 17.56 27.13 -8.64
N GLN A 481 18.70 27.22 -9.32
CA GLN A 481 19.43 26.07 -9.84
C GLN A 481 19.85 25.06 -8.75
N ARG A 482 20.19 25.52 -7.53
CA ARG A 482 20.69 24.66 -6.45
C ARG A 482 19.56 23.79 -5.92
N HIS A 483 18.41 24.40 -5.61
CA HIS A 483 17.23 23.66 -5.13
C HIS A 483 16.69 22.68 -6.17
N MET A 484 16.65 23.08 -7.45
CA MET A 484 16.23 22.19 -8.53
C MET A 484 17.22 21.03 -8.76
N GLN A 485 18.53 21.28 -8.78
CA GLN A 485 19.54 20.21 -8.90
C GLN A 485 19.56 19.30 -7.68
N TRP A 486 19.34 19.83 -6.47
CA TRP A 486 19.19 19.01 -5.27
C TRP A 486 17.97 18.08 -5.36
N LEU A 487 16.78 18.61 -5.72
CA LEU A 487 15.57 17.80 -5.92
C LEU A 487 15.77 16.69 -6.96
N ARG A 488 16.39 17.03 -8.10
CA ARG A 488 16.73 16.07 -9.17
C ARG A 488 17.66 14.96 -8.68
N ARG A 489 18.64 15.27 -7.81
CA ARG A 489 19.47 14.27 -7.13
C ARG A 489 18.64 13.40 -6.17
N LYS A 490 17.73 13.97 -5.36
CA LYS A 490 16.84 13.19 -4.47
C LYS A 490 15.91 12.24 -5.24
N PHE A 491 15.27 12.71 -6.33
CA PHE A 491 14.40 11.86 -7.16
C PHE A 491 15.19 10.72 -7.82
N THR A 492 16.44 10.96 -8.24
CA THR A 492 17.36 9.91 -8.71
C THR A 492 17.61 8.84 -7.64
N VAL A 493 17.81 9.24 -6.38
CA VAL A 493 18.01 8.31 -5.26
C VAL A 493 16.74 7.47 -5.01
N VAL A 494 15.55 8.06 -5.08
CA VAL A 494 14.28 7.32 -4.98
C VAL A 494 14.12 6.29 -6.12
N GLU A 495 14.36 6.66 -7.38
CA GLU A 495 14.25 5.71 -8.50
C GLU A 495 15.33 4.60 -8.45
N SER A 496 16.54 4.89 -7.95
CA SER A 496 17.57 3.86 -7.73
C SER A 496 17.25 2.86 -6.61
N ASN A 497 16.31 3.21 -5.71
CA ASN A 497 15.69 2.30 -4.75
C ASN A 497 14.41 1.62 -5.32
N GLY A 498 14.12 1.83 -6.60
CA GLY A 498 13.12 1.06 -7.36
C GLY A 498 11.78 1.70 -7.58
N TYR A 499 11.45 2.83 -6.93
CA TYR A 499 10.16 3.49 -7.16
C TYR A 499 10.21 4.32 -8.44
N ILE A 500 9.46 3.90 -9.46
CA ILE A 500 9.30 4.64 -10.71
C ILE A 500 8.24 5.72 -10.50
N TYR A 501 8.64 7.00 -10.60
CA TYR A 501 7.66 8.09 -10.57
C TYR A 501 6.66 7.97 -11.76
N PRO A 502 5.38 8.34 -11.58
CA PRO A 502 4.41 8.36 -12.67
C PRO A 502 4.76 9.40 -13.74
N VAL A 503 4.31 9.19 -14.98
CA VAL A 503 4.46 10.17 -16.08
C VAL A 503 3.88 11.53 -15.67
N THR A 504 2.66 11.56 -15.12
CA THR A 504 1.99 12.79 -14.65
C THR A 504 2.78 13.54 -13.58
N PHE A 505 3.52 12.84 -12.71
CA PHE A 505 4.41 13.48 -11.75
C PHE A 505 5.63 14.10 -12.43
N ARG A 506 6.23 13.42 -13.42
CA ARG A 506 7.35 13.99 -14.19
C ARG A 506 6.91 15.20 -15.02
N GLU A 507 5.70 15.18 -15.56
CA GLU A 507 5.10 16.33 -16.26
C GLU A 507 5.00 17.54 -15.34
N ARG A 508 4.44 17.39 -14.14
CA ARG A 508 4.36 18.49 -13.16
C ARG A 508 5.74 18.99 -12.71
N ILE A 509 6.72 18.12 -12.49
CA ILE A 509 8.08 18.56 -12.14
C ILE A 509 8.79 19.24 -13.33
N SER A 510 8.57 18.76 -14.56
CA SER A 510 9.05 19.37 -15.81
C SER A 510 8.49 20.78 -16.02
N GLU A 511 7.17 20.95 -15.88
CA GLU A 511 6.49 22.26 -15.90
C GLU A 511 7.05 23.19 -14.82
N LEU A 512 7.24 22.66 -13.61
CA LEU A 512 7.66 23.43 -12.43
C LEU A 512 9.10 23.94 -12.50
N PHE A 513 10.03 23.09 -12.97
CA PHE A 513 11.43 23.47 -13.18
C PHE A 513 11.65 24.19 -14.52
N GLN A 514 10.61 24.28 -15.35
CA GLN A 514 10.65 24.78 -16.73
C GLN A 514 11.72 24.07 -17.59
N ASP A 515 11.96 22.78 -17.30
CA ASP A 515 12.99 21.96 -17.92
C ASP A 515 12.42 20.60 -18.40
N PRO A 516 12.18 20.44 -19.71
CA PRO A 516 11.60 19.21 -20.27
C PRO A 516 12.50 17.98 -20.15
N THR A 517 13.79 18.13 -19.82
CA THR A 517 14.67 16.96 -19.60
C THR A 517 14.21 16.10 -18.43
N CYS A 518 13.48 16.66 -17.47
CA CYS A 518 12.93 15.94 -16.31
C CYS A 518 11.93 14.82 -16.70
N MET A 519 11.34 14.89 -17.89
CA MET A 519 10.52 13.79 -18.45
C MET A 519 11.37 12.55 -18.73
N GLU A 520 12.48 12.73 -19.46
CA GLU A 520 13.37 11.62 -19.83
C GLU A 520 14.15 11.11 -18.61
N TRP A 521 14.83 12.01 -17.88
CA TRP A 521 15.62 11.62 -16.72
C TRP A 521 15.85 12.77 -15.74
N TRP A 522 16.00 12.41 -14.46
CA TRP A 522 16.20 13.39 -13.41
C TRP A 522 17.54 14.12 -13.53
N LEU A 523 18.66 13.47 -13.86
CA LEU A 523 19.94 14.19 -14.02
C LEU A 523 20.19 14.65 -15.47
N PRO A 524 20.85 15.81 -15.69
CA PRO A 524 21.19 16.27 -17.03
C PRO A 524 21.98 15.23 -17.85
N ASN A 525 21.80 15.25 -19.17
CA ASN A 525 22.48 14.37 -20.13
C ASN A 525 22.28 12.84 -19.88
N GLY A 526 21.29 12.44 -19.08
CA GLY A 526 21.08 11.03 -18.72
C GLY A 526 22.10 10.49 -17.70
N GLU A 527 22.78 11.35 -16.96
CA GLU A 527 23.78 10.94 -15.97
C GLU A 527 23.20 9.94 -14.95
N ASN A 528 23.87 8.81 -14.74
CA ASN A 528 23.41 7.73 -13.86
C ASN A 528 22.03 7.12 -14.18
N TYR A 529 21.46 7.32 -15.39
CA TYR A 529 20.19 6.71 -15.81
C TYR A 529 20.35 5.19 -16.03
N PRO A 530 19.82 4.31 -15.15
CA PRO A 530 20.07 2.88 -15.27
C PRO A 530 19.30 2.27 -16.44
N PRO A 531 19.90 1.39 -17.28
CA PRO A 531 19.21 0.74 -18.39
C PRO A 531 17.93 0.01 -17.96
N THR A 532 17.96 -0.66 -16.80
CA THR A 532 16.82 -1.38 -16.21
C THR A 532 15.63 -0.45 -15.94
N ILE A 533 15.88 0.74 -15.37
CA ILE A 533 14.84 1.76 -15.09
C ILE A 533 14.23 2.27 -16.39
N ARG A 534 15.05 2.48 -17.43
CA ARG A 534 14.57 2.87 -18.77
C ARG A 534 13.66 1.78 -19.37
N SER A 535 14.08 0.52 -19.33
CA SER A 535 13.24 -0.60 -19.80
C SER A 535 11.91 -0.71 -19.04
N ILE A 536 11.92 -0.50 -17.72
CA ILE A 536 10.69 -0.52 -16.90
C ILE A 536 9.75 0.63 -17.30
N ARG A 537 10.26 1.86 -17.40
CA ARG A 537 9.48 3.03 -17.83
C ARG A 537 8.84 2.82 -19.21
N ASN A 538 9.63 2.40 -20.21
CA ASN A 538 9.13 2.11 -21.56
C ASN A 538 7.98 1.08 -21.56
N PHE A 539 8.07 0.03 -20.74
CA PHE A 539 7.02 -0.99 -20.61
C PHE A 539 5.74 -0.43 -19.99
N VAL A 540 5.84 0.40 -18.95
CA VAL A 540 4.68 1.04 -18.31
C VAL A 540 4.03 2.07 -19.26
N GLU A 541 4.84 2.83 -20.00
CA GLU A 541 4.36 3.74 -21.05
C GLU A 541 3.65 2.97 -22.19
N GLU A 542 4.18 1.82 -22.62
CA GLU A 542 3.55 0.96 -23.64
C GLU A 542 2.22 0.34 -23.17
N ARG A 543 2.11 -0.03 -21.88
CA ARG A 543 0.86 -0.53 -21.29
C ARG A 543 -0.19 0.56 -21.11
N THR A 544 0.21 1.74 -20.63
CA THR A 544 -0.71 2.84 -20.27
C THR A 544 -1.12 3.76 -21.42
N SER A 545 -0.31 3.90 -22.48
CA SER A 545 -0.58 4.84 -23.60
C SER A 545 -1.69 4.41 -24.56
N THR A 546 -2.35 3.28 -24.29
CA THR A 546 -3.31 2.66 -25.21
C THR A 546 -4.56 2.17 -24.47
N PRO A 547 -5.78 2.60 -24.86
CA PRO A 547 -7.01 2.05 -24.29
C PRO A 547 -7.22 0.61 -24.80
N ARG A 548 -7.16 -0.38 -23.91
CA ARG A 548 -7.25 -1.81 -24.22
C ARG A 548 -8.13 -2.56 -23.20
N ASP A 549 -8.61 -3.74 -23.58
CA ASP A 549 -9.05 -4.76 -22.62
C ASP A 549 -7.81 -5.32 -21.90
N GLU A 550 -7.42 -4.67 -20.80
CA GLU A 550 -6.21 -4.95 -19.98
C GLU A 550 -5.89 -6.45 -19.90
N VAL A 551 -6.87 -7.24 -19.43
CA VAL A 551 -6.74 -8.68 -19.16
C VAL A 551 -6.46 -9.54 -20.41
N THR A 552 -6.86 -9.09 -21.60
CA THR A 552 -6.82 -9.92 -22.81
C THR A 552 -5.61 -9.62 -23.69
N GLU A 553 -5.20 -8.34 -23.76
CA GLU A 553 -4.03 -7.92 -24.55
C GLU A 553 -2.71 -8.03 -23.76
N ASP A 554 -2.70 -7.89 -22.42
CA ASP A 554 -1.49 -8.19 -21.61
C ASP A 554 -1.00 -9.62 -21.91
N LEU A 555 -1.91 -10.60 -21.94
CA LEU A 555 -1.61 -12.00 -22.27
C LEU A 555 -1.13 -12.20 -23.72
N ARG A 556 -1.35 -11.23 -24.60
CA ARG A 556 -1.01 -11.26 -26.02
C ARG A 556 0.36 -10.66 -26.28
N ASP A 557 0.65 -9.50 -25.69
CA ASP A 557 1.98 -8.87 -25.73
C ASP A 557 3.01 -9.72 -24.98
N MET A 558 2.61 -10.39 -23.89
CA MET A 558 3.38 -11.48 -23.28
C MET A 558 3.80 -12.54 -24.32
N LYS A 559 2.90 -12.97 -25.21
CA LYS A 559 3.18 -14.02 -26.20
C LYS A 559 4.14 -13.55 -27.30
N VAL A 560 4.25 -12.23 -27.52
CA VAL A 560 5.23 -11.61 -28.43
C VAL A 560 6.60 -11.44 -27.74
N LEU A 561 6.61 -10.97 -26.48
CA LEU A 561 7.85 -10.71 -25.72
C LEU A 561 8.52 -11.97 -25.14
N PHE A 562 7.76 -13.04 -24.88
CA PHE A 562 8.22 -14.25 -24.19
C PHE A 562 8.08 -15.54 -25.00
N GLY A 563 8.04 -15.46 -26.35
CA GLY A 563 7.93 -16.62 -27.26
C GLY A 563 9.06 -17.68 -27.23
N SER A 564 9.87 -17.70 -26.17
CA SER A 564 10.91 -18.70 -25.88
C SER A 564 11.06 -19.02 -24.37
N LEU A 565 10.19 -18.51 -23.50
CA LEU A 565 10.26 -18.62 -22.04
C LEU A 565 9.00 -19.26 -21.45
N ASN A 566 8.72 -20.51 -21.85
CA ASN A 566 7.61 -21.28 -21.28
C ASN A 566 8.01 -21.87 -19.92
N LEU A 567 7.42 -21.34 -18.85
CA LEU A 567 7.38 -21.97 -17.52
C LEU A 567 6.31 -23.08 -17.52
N GLU A 568 6.60 -24.16 -18.25
CA GLU A 568 5.83 -25.41 -18.30
C GLU A 568 6.32 -26.42 -17.26
N ASP A 569 5.40 -26.88 -16.41
CA ASP A 569 5.52 -28.10 -15.62
C ASP A 569 4.47 -29.12 -16.10
N ASP A 570 4.80 -30.39 -15.91
CA ASP A 570 4.03 -31.61 -16.23
C ASP A 570 3.87 -32.06 -17.70
N LYS A 571 3.98 -33.38 -17.88
CA LYS A 571 3.82 -34.12 -19.14
C LYS A 571 3.06 -35.40 -18.89
N SER A 572 1.99 -35.65 -19.65
CA SER A 572 1.48 -37.01 -19.88
C SER A 572 0.98 -37.15 -21.32
N THR A 573 0.71 -38.37 -21.79
CA THR A 573 0.49 -38.64 -23.23
C THR A 573 -0.57 -39.70 -23.47
N LYS A 574 -1.54 -39.42 -24.36
CA LYS A 574 -1.85 -40.19 -25.61
C LYS A 574 -3.05 -39.61 -26.37
N SER A 575 -3.32 -40.16 -27.55
CA SER A 575 -4.06 -39.51 -28.64
C SER A 575 -5.01 -40.45 -29.41
N THR A 576 -6.24 -40.01 -29.71
CA THR A 576 -7.04 -40.41 -30.89
C THR A 576 -8.19 -39.40 -31.13
N PRO A 577 -8.75 -39.27 -32.37
CA PRO A 577 -9.54 -38.11 -32.79
C PRO A 577 -11.07 -38.19 -32.54
N PRO A 578 -11.80 -37.04 -32.62
CA PRO A 578 -13.21 -36.89 -32.21
C PRO A 578 -14.26 -37.15 -33.31
N SER A 579 -15.54 -36.91 -32.99
CA SER A 579 -16.70 -36.92 -33.91
C SER A 579 -17.55 -35.65 -33.71
N ASP A 580 -18.28 -35.22 -34.74
CA ASP A 580 -18.75 -33.83 -34.87
C ASP A 580 -19.97 -33.38 -34.05
N SER A 581 -19.85 -32.18 -33.45
CA SER A 581 -20.90 -31.14 -33.29
C SER A 581 -22.10 -31.43 -32.34
N LYS A 582 -22.51 -30.50 -31.48
CA LYS A 582 -23.11 -29.20 -31.84
C LYS A 582 -23.07 -28.15 -30.71
N SER A 583 -23.25 -26.89 -31.12
CA SER A 583 -23.32 -25.70 -30.27
C SER A 583 -24.66 -25.53 -29.55
N LEU A 584 -24.59 -25.15 -28.27
CA LEU A 584 -25.58 -24.30 -27.61
C LEU A 584 -24.83 -23.20 -26.84
N THR A 585 -25.34 -21.97 -26.92
CA THR A 585 -24.87 -20.85 -26.09
C THR A 585 -25.70 -20.74 -24.82
N ASP A 586 -25.11 -20.04 -23.84
CA ASP A 586 -25.72 -19.35 -22.71
C ASP A 586 -25.27 -19.89 -21.34
N SER A 587 -24.61 -19.04 -20.56
CA SER A 587 -24.31 -19.28 -19.14
C SER A 587 -24.20 -17.95 -18.41
N ASN A 588 -25.04 -17.75 -17.39
CA ASN A 588 -25.12 -16.49 -16.65
C ASN A 588 -23.94 -16.34 -15.67
N SER A 589 -23.03 -15.43 -15.98
CA SER A 589 -22.04 -14.91 -15.01
C SER A 589 -22.54 -13.60 -14.38
N PRO A 590 -22.37 -13.38 -13.06
CA PRO A 590 -22.87 -12.19 -12.38
C PRO A 590 -22.17 -10.91 -12.89
N GLU A 591 -22.92 -9.79 -12.90
CA GLU A 591 -22.58 -8.56 -13.64
C GLU A 591 -21.18 -7.99 -13.37
N TRP A 592 -20.66 -8.14 -12.14
CA TRP A 592 -19.33 -7.65 -11.76
C TRP A 592 -18.15 -8.39 -12.41
N ILE A 593 -18.40 -9.45 -13.20
CA ILE A 593 -17.40 -10.22 -13.95
C ILE A 593 -17.39 -9.84 -15.46
N GLN A 594 -18.29 -8.93 -15.90
CA GLN A 594 -18.38 -8.49 -17.31
C GLN A 594 -17.21 -7.55 -17.71
N PRO A 595 -16.38 -7.89 -18.72
CA PRO A 595 -15.27 -7.02 -19.16
C PRO A 595 -15.72 -5.62 -19.60
N ASN A 596 -16.88 -5.54 -20.27
CA ASN A 596 -17.44 -4.30 -20.81
C ASN A 596 -17.78 -3.25 -19.73
N TYR A 597 -17.82 -3.61 -18.44
CA TYR A 597 -18.01 -2.65 -17.35
C TYR A 597 -16.79 -1.78 -17.08
N ILE A 598 -15.60 -2.19 -17.56
CA ILE A 598 -14.33 -1.45 -17.46
C ILE A 598 -14.14 -0.54 -18.68
N SER A 599 -14.44 -1.04 -19.89
CA SER A 599 -14.25 -0.33 -21.17
C SER A 599 -15.03 0.99 -21.31
N ALA A 600 -16.12 1.18 -20.56
CA ALA A 600 -17.02 2.32 -20.70
C ALA A 600 -16.42 3.71 -20.36
N TYR A 601 -15.22 3.77 -19.77
CA TYR A 601 -14.62 5.00 -19.23
C TYR A 601 -13.43 5.56 -20.04
N THR A 602 -12.96 4.86 -21.08
CA THR A 602 -11.75 5.26 -21.85
C THR A 602 -12.01 6.17 -23.05
N THR A 603 -13.25 6.59 -23.32
CA THR A 603 -13.60 7.47 -24.45
C THR A 603 -14.16 8.82 -24.01
N GLY A 604 -13.27 9.82 -23.86
CA GLY A 604 -13.60 11.19 -23.45
C GLY A 604 -12.92 12.27 -24.29
N SER A 605 -12.83 12.08 -25.61
CA SER A 605 -12.09 12.97 -26.51
C SER A 605 -12.93 14.14 -27.04
N GLU A 606 -13.02 15.26 -26.31
CA GLU A 606 -13.54 16.52 -26.85
C GLU A 606 -12.52 17.68 -26.74
N GLN A 607 -12.31 18.38 -27.85
CA GLN A 607 -11.39 19.51 -27.94
C GLN A 607 -12.09 20.80 -27.52
N HIS A 608 -11.77 21.36 -26.35
CA HIS A 608 -12.15 22.73 -26.01
C HIS A 608 -10.93 23.65 -25.81
N ASN A 609 -10.82 24.59 -26.74
CA ASN A 609 -9.77 25.60 -26.82
C ASN A 609 -10.17 26.82 -25.95
N ALA A 610 -9.42 27.08 -24.87
CA ALA A 610 -9.67 28.17 -23.93
C ALA A 610 -8.42 29.03 -23.69
N GLY A 611 -8.60 30.34 -23.54
CA GLY A 611 -7.53 31.34 -23.63
C GLY A 611 -6.53 31.35 -22.45
N HIS A 612 -5.37 31.95 -22.69
CA HIS A 612 -4.33 32.15 -21.68
C HIS A 612 -4.85 32.95 -20.48
N ASN A 613 -4.73 32.38 -19.27
CA ASN A 613 -4.54 33.15 -18.05
C ASN A 613 -3.73 32.29 -17.06
N SER A 614 -2.51 32.72 -16.73
CA SER A 614 -1.53 31.88 -16.02
C SER A 614 -1.70 31.95 -14.50
N GLN A 615 -2.64 31.19 -13.96
CA GLN A 615 -2.67 30.77 -12.56
C GLN A 615 -2.66 29.24 -12.52
N GLN A 616 -1.52 28.67 -12.10
CA GLN A 616 -1.31 27.22 -12.12
C GLN A 616 -2.04 26.55 -10.94
N GLN A 617 -3.10 25.80 -11.25
CA GLN A 617 -3.66 24.81 -10.33
C GLN A 617 -2.74 23.60 -10.31
N TRP A 618 -2.21 23.25 -9.13
CA TRP A 618 -1.34 22.08 -8.95
C TRP A 618 -2.16 20.83 -8.68
N PHE A 619 -3.21 21.01 -7.87
CA PHE A 619 -4.32 20.07 -7.73
C PHE A 619 -5.46 20.66 -8.55
N GLY A 620 -5.70 20.10 -9.74
CA GLY A 620 -6.89 20.45 -10.52
C GLY A 620 -8.16 19.93 -9.85
N PRO A 621 -9.35 20.26 -10.37
CA PRO A 621 -10.61 19.66 -9.92
C PRO A 621 -10.67 18.12 -10.08
N GLU A 622 -9.76 17.53 -10.87
CA GLU A 622 -9.56 16.08 -11.07
C GLU A 622 -8.21 15.56 -10.49
N GLY A 623 -7.61 16.31 -9.56
CA GLY A 623 -6.34 15.93 -8.89
C GLY A 623 -5.16 15.76 -9.87
N PHE A 624 -4.38 14.70 -9.68
CA PHE A 624 -3.27 14.27 -10.57
C PHE A 624 -3.74 13.43 -11.80
N LEU A 625 -4.99 13.66 -12.25
CA LEU A 625 -5.79 12.89 -13.23
C LEU A 625 -6.48 11.64 -12.67
N MET A 626 -7.80 11.74 -12.48
CA MET A 626 -8.80 10.77 -12.97
C MET A 626 -10.22 11.34 -12.82
N GLN A 627 -11.20 10.78 -13.53
CA GLN A 627 -12.61 10.89 -13.10
C GLN A 627 -12.77 10.07 -11.81
N ASP A 628 -13.50 10.57 -10.81
CA ASP A 628 -13.62 9.89 -9.51
C ASP A 628 -14.13 8.44 -9.68
N PRO A 629 -13.29 7.42 -9.42
CA PRO A 629 -13.62 6.02 -9.69
C PRO A 629 -14.71 5.49 -8.73
N ASN A 630 -15.18 6.32 -7.80
CA ASN A 630 -16.24 6.03 -6.83
C ASN A 630 -17.59 6.65 -7.23
N GLU A 631 -17.65 7.47 -8.29
CA GLU A 631 -18.93 7.99 -8.79
C GLU A 631 -19.76 6.89 -9.48
N TYR A 632 -20.66 6.30 -8.71
CA TYR A 632 -21.82 5.59 -9.24
C TYR A 632 -22.67 6.56 -10.06
N ARG A 633 -22.50 6.56 -11.38
CA ARG A 633 -23.54 7.07 -12.29
C ARG A 633 -24.79 6.21 -12.07
N GLN A 634 -25.88 6.87 -11.68
CA GLN A 634 -27.21 6.27 -11.82
C GLN A 634 -27.56 6.23 -13.30
N SER A 635 -27.92 5.03 -13.78
CA SER A 635 -28.46 4.76 -15.13
C SER A 635 -29.96 5.01 -15.19
#